data_AF-A0AA48L1D7-F1
#
_entry.id   AF-A0AA48L1D7-F1
#
_cell.length_a   1.000
_cell.length_b   1.000
_cell.length_c   1.000
_cell.angle_alpha   90.00
_cell.angle_beta   90.00
_cell.angle_gamma   90.00
#
_symmetry.space_group_name_H-M   'P 1'
#
loop_
_entity.id
_entity.type
_entity.pdbx_description
1 polymer ?
#
loop_
_entity_poly.entity_id
_entity_poly.type
_entity_poly.pdbx_seq_one_letter_code
_entity_poly.pdbx_strand_id
1 'polypeptide(L)'
;MMIDLNNRFYFRAFNLFLAAMLFQNCIIGHKKFTYLNRKENILVGTIGTVTFLTFFGLILNGVIGNNGSSIPLSDNRLKNIQSNNNIKKTAYKIGNTTLIISMDEIQSSKADCVAYAANPYLQSGGGTAGHIWNVANKDNRLKKEIDKKYPKIRNKVRCETGSVAVTSGGSMPDVKYIFHAVPPDNRKNGSYDCPGRIWENDGQLLFSLCCLNCLIEATKLECKTLAMCIFGIGIYNCPSEPAIKILIETIKNFKMNHTKNNLEEITIVTYRNEKNFRILDKTCQEEGFSKILTK
;
A
#
# COMPACT_ATOMS: atom_id res chain seq x y z
N MET A 1 -6.14 -18.22 -37.42
CA MET A 1 -4.85 -18.05 -36.72
C MET A 1 -4.93 -18.87 -35.43
N MET A 2 -4.35 -20.07 -35.40
CA MET A 2 -4.27 -20.86 -34.16
C MET A 2 -3.19 -20.25 -33.26
N ILE A 3 -3.58 -19.80 -32.08
CA ILE A 3 -2.67 -19.23 -31.08
C ILE A 3 -2.19 -20.36 -30.18
N ASP A 4 -0.87 -20.54 -30.09
CA ASP A 4 -0.26 -21.51 -29.19
C ASP A 4 -0.40 -21.05 -27.73
N LEU A 5 -1.26 -21.74 -26.98
CA LEU A 5 -1.59 -21.44 -25.58
C LEU A 5 -0.52 -21.91 -24.58
N ASN A 6 0.55 -22.60 -25.02
CA ASN A 6 1.64 -23.01 -24.13
C ASN A 6 2.66 -21.90 -23.86
N ASN A 7 2.60 -20.80 -24.60
CA ASN A 7 3.45 -19.65 -24.34
C ASN A 7 2.83 -18.78 -23.23
N ARG A 8 3.49 -18.75 -22.07
CA ARG A 8 3.05 -18.04 -20.85
C ARG A 8 2.73 -16.55 -21.06
N PHE A 9 3.31 -15.93 -22.09
CA PHE A 9 3.02 -14.54 -22.44
C PHE A 9 1.61 -14.38 -23.01
N TYR A 10 1.21 -15.25 -23.95
CA TYR A 10 -0.12 -15.23 -24.55
C TYR A 10 -1.20 -15.68 -23.57
N PHE A 11 -0.89 -16.60 -22.66
CA PHE A 11 -1.81 -17.00 -21.60
C PHE A 11 -2.11 -15.84 -20.62
N ARG A 12 -1.10 -15.04 -20.27
CA ARG A 12 -1.29 -13.84 -19.42
C ARG A 12 -2.04 -12.73 -20.14
N ALA A 13 -1.70 -12.46 -21.40
CA ALA A 13 -2.41 -11.48 -22.23
C ALA A 13 -3.89 -11.89 -22.44
N PHE A 14 -4.16 -13.18 -22.66
CA PHE A 14 -5.53 -13.71 -22.80
C PHE A 14 -6.33 -13.58 -21.49
N ASN A 15 -5.71 -13.87 -20.34
CA ASN A 15 -6.39 -13.71 -19.05
C ASN A 15 -6.66 -12.24 -18.69
N LEU A 16 -5.76 -11.31 -19.04
CA LEU A 16 -6.04 -9.87 -18.89
C LEU A 16 -7.16 -9.40 -19.83
N PHE A 17 -7.20 -9.91 -21.07
CA PHE A 17 -8.27 -9.62 -22.00
C PHE A 17 -9.63 -10.15 -21.52
N LEU A 18 -9.66 -11.37 -20.98
CA LEU A 18 -10.88 -11.97 -20.41
C LEU A 18 -11.35 -11.23 -19.15
N ALA A 19 -10.42 -10.81 -18.29
CA ALA A 19 -10.73 -9.98 -17.13
C ALA A 19 -11.31 -8.62 -17.52
N ALA A 20 -10.78 -7.99 -18.57
CA ALA A 20 -11.30 -6.73 -19.11
C ALA A 20 -12.72 -6.88 -19.71
N MET A 21 -12.99 -7.99 -20.42
CA MET A 21 -14.33 -8.27 -20.96
C MET A 21 -15.37 -8.58 -19.86
N LEU A 22 -14.98 -9.30 -18.80
CA LEU A 22 -15.86 -9.55 -17.64
C LEU A 22 -16.16 -8.26 -16.87
N PHE A 23 -15.22 -7.30 -16.85
CA PHE A 23 -15.40 -6.01 -16.21
C PHE A 23 -16.37 -5.09 -16.98
N GLN A 24 -16.34 -5.10 -18.31
CA GLN A 24 -17.31 -4.35 -19.13
C GLN A 24 -18.73 -4.91 -19.02
N ASN A 25 -18.88 -6.24 -18.87
CA ASN A 25 -20.20 -6.88 -18.76
C ASN A 25 -20.80 -6.85 -17.34
N CYS A 26 -20.03 -6.55 -16.29
CA CYS A 26 -20.58 -6.32 -14.95
C CYS A 26 -21.27 -4.95 -14.79
N ILE A 27 -21.08 -4.03 -15.73
CA ILE A 27 -21.68 -2.69 -15.72
C ILE A 27 -23.07 -2.67 -16.41
N ILE A 28 -23.43 -3.75 -17.13
CA ILE A 28 -24.73 -3.87 -17.82
C ILE A 28 -25.49 -5.04 -17.18
N GLY A 29 -26.65 -4.74 -16.61
CA GLY A 29 -27.39 -5.59 -15.68
C GLY A 29 -27.68 -7.04 -16.10
N HIS A 30 -27.86 -7.87 -15.07
CA HIS A 30 -28.50 -9.19 -15.02
C HIS A 30 -28.79 -9.86 -16.38
N LYS A 31 -27.88 -10.72 -16.85
CA LYS A 31 -28.24 -11.92 -17.60
C LYS A 31 -27.44 -13.12 -17.12
N LYS A 32 -28.17 -14.19 -16.75
CA LYS A 32 -27.63 -15.52 -16.45
C LYS A 32 -26.85 -16.01 -17.68
N PHE A 33 -25.60 -16.40 -17.49
CA PHE A 33 -24.86 -17.22 -18.44
C PHE A 33 -24.65 -18.61 -17.83
N THR A 34 -25.25 -19.62 -18.45
CA THR A 34 -24.92 -21.04 -18.24
C THR A 34 -23.85 -21.40 -19.26
N TYR A 35 -22.69 -21.88 -18.80
CA TYR A 35 -21.65 -22.41 -19.69
C TYR A 35 -21.70 -23.94 -19.66
N LEU A 36 -21.87 -24.57 -20.84
CA LEU A 36 -21.76 -26.01 -21.05
C LEU A 36 -20.35 -26.32 -21.53
N ASN A 37 -19.53 -26.93 -20.66
CA ASN A 37 -18.23 -27.44 -21.07
C ASN A 37 -18.40 -28.86 -21.65
N ARG A 38 -18.33 -29.00 -22.98
CA ARG A 38 -18.22 -30.32 -23.63
C ARG A 38 -16.78 -30.82 -23.48
N LYS A 39 -16.45 -31.37 -22.30
CA LYS A 39 -15.59 -32.57 -22.20
C LYS A 39 -15.47 -33.21 -20.82
N GLU A 40 -15.96 -32.61 -19.74
CA GLU A 40 -16.05 -33.30 -18.44
C GLU A 40 -17.33 -32.86 -17.72
N ASN A 41 -18.19 -33.84 -17.38
CA ASN A 41 -19.48 -33.64 -16.69
C ASN A 41 -19.26 -33.18 -15.24
N ILE A 42 -19.01 -31.90 -15.01
CA ILE A 42 -18.99 -31.35 -13.65
C ILE A 42 -19.86 -30.08 -13.60
N LEU A 43 -21.03 -30.22 -12.98
CA LEU A 43 -21.95 -29.15 -12.64
C LEU A 43 -21.50 -28.55 -11.30
N VAL A 44 -20.97 -27.33 -11.27
CA VAL A 44 -20.70 -26.61 -10.01
C VAL A 44 -21.63 -25.40 -9.94
N GLY A 45 -22.77 -25.57 -9.27
CA GLY A 45 -23.67 -24.49 -8.87
C GLY A 45 -23.21 -23.84 -7.56
N THR A 46 -23.36 -22.53 -7.46
CA THR A 46 -23.19 -21.80 -6.20
C THR A 46 -24.40 -22.01 -5.28
N ILE A 47 -24.14 -22.43 -4.05
CA ILE A 47 -25.11 -22.39 -2.95
C ILE A 47 -24.50 -21.53 -1.86
N GLY A 48 -25.19 -20.44 -1.51
CA GLY A 48 -24.89 -19.67 -0.31
C GLY A 48 -25.52 -20.33 0.91
N THR A 49 -24.89 -20.19 2.07
CA THR A 49 -25.55 -20.26 3.38
C THR A 49 -24.69 -19.57 4.44
N VAL A 50 -25.35 -18.68 5.18
CA VAL A 50 -24.95 -18.08 6.46
C VAL A 50 -24.94 -19.17 7.53
N THR A 51 -23.96 -19.19 8.44
CA THR A 51 -24.14 -19.86 9.74
C THR A 51 -23.32 -19.20 10.84
N PHE A 52 -24.06 -18.58 11.76
CA PHE A 52 -23.68 -18.17 13.11
C PHE A 52 -23.30 -19.41 13.94
N LEU A 53 -22.19 -19.38 14.68
CA LEU A 53 -22.01 -20.29 15.83
C LEU A 53 -21.19 -19.59 16.93
N THR A 54 -21.94 -19.10 17.90
CA THR A 54 -21.52 -18.80 19.27
C THR A 54 -21.03 -20.08 19.95
N PHE A 55 -19.85 -20.04 20.58
CA PHE A 55 -19.48 -21.00 21.63
C PHE A 55 -19.04 -20.25 22.88
N PHE A 56 -19.84 -20.45 23.93
CA PHE A 56 -19.63 -20.08 25.33
C PHE A 56 -18.69 -21.11 25.98
N GLY A 57 -17.89 -20.72 26.98
CA GLY A 57 -17.15 -21.70 27.79
C GLY A 57 -16.00 -21.15 28.63
N LEU A 58 -16.35 -20.43 29.71
CA LEU A 58 -15.51 -20.16 30.88
C LEU A 58 -14.94 -21.45 31.49
N ILE A 59 -13.64 -21.47 31.87
CA ILE A 59 -13.12 -22.13 33.08
C ILE A 59 -11.88 -21.38 33.62
N LEU A 60 -12.10 -20.73 34.78
CA LEU A 60 -11.30 -20.60 36.02
C LEU A 60 -9.94 -19.86 36.08
N ASN A 61 -10.00 -18.71 36.77
CA ASN A 61 -9.24 -18.27 37.96
C ASN A 61 -7.96 -19.03 38.38
N GLY A 62 -6.91 -18.26 38.73
CA GLY A 62 -5.80 -18.75 39.54
C GLY A 62 -4.63 -17.79 39.68
N VAL A 63 -4.74 -16.85 40.62
CA VAL A 63 -3.70 -15.93 41.10
C VAL A 63 -2.51 -16.69 41.70
N ILE A 64 -1.28 -16.19 41.52
CA ILE A 64 -0.26 -15.90 42.57
C ILE A 64 0.99 -15.35 41.85
N GLY A 65 1.44 -14.17 42.27
CA GLY A 65 2.63 -13.51 41.74
C GLY A 65 3.93 -14.12 42.22
N ASN A 66 5.03 -13.69 41.61
CA ASN A 66 6.26 -13.49 42.36
C ASN A 66 7.14 -12.41 41.74
N ASN A 67 7.80 -11.70 42.64
CA ASN A 67 8.69 -10.58 42.41
C ASN A 67 9.94 -11.01 41.62
N GLY A 68 10.30 -10.19 40.64
CA GLY A 68 11.56 -10.28 39.90
C GLY A 68 12.01 -8.87 39.53
N SER A 69 12.58 -8.18 40.50
CA SER A 69 13.32 -6.94 40.31
C SER A 69 14.57 -7.20 39.47
N SER A 70 14.67 -6.58 38.30
CA SER A 70 15.98 -6.35 37.67
C SER A 70 15.98 -5.05 36.86
N ILE A 71 16.62 -4.06 37.47
CA ILE A 71 17.45 -2.99 36.87
C ILE A 71 16.73 -1.99 35.96
N PRO A 72 16.44 -0.76 36.42
CA PRO A 72 16.11 0.33 35.51
C PRO A 72 17.40 0.78 34.85
N LEU A 73 17.59 0.43 33.58
CA LEU A 73 18.54 1.14 32.72
C LEU A 73 18.02 2.57 32.57
N SER A 74 18.60 3.47 33.35
CA SER A 74 18.42 4.92 33.25
C SER A 74 19.03 5.40 31.94
N ASP A 75 18.31 5.21 30.83
CA ASP A 75 18.67 5.84 29.57
C ASP A 75 18.08 7.26 29.54
N ASN A 76 18.78 8.16 30.22
CA ASN A 76 18.56 9.61 30.19
C ASN A 76 18.79 10.24 28.79
N ARG A 77 18.78 9.45 27.71
CA ARG A 77 18.86 9.91 26.31
C ARG A 77 17.49 10.05 25.64
N LEU A 78 16.40 9.60 26.25
CA LEU A 78 15.04 9.66 25.66
C LEU A 78 14.19 10.84 26.16
N LYS A 79 14.75 11.80 26.91
CA LYS A 79 14.01 12.97 27.42
C LYS A 79 14.29 14.31 26.72
N ASN A 80 15.13 14.34 25.68
CA ASN A 80 15.42 15.56 24.92
C ASN A 80 14.99 15.48 23.44
N ILE A 81 13.76 15.03 23.18
CA ILE A 81 13.05 15.40 21.96
C ILE A 81 11.71 16.02 22.38
N GLN A 82 11.78 17.20 22.98
CA GLN A 82 10.72 18.18 22.79
C GLN A 82 10.75 18.54 21.29
N SER A 83 9.95 17.85 20.47
CA SER A 83 9.81 18.21 19.06
C SER A 83 8.96 19.47 18.92
N ASN A 84 9.58 20.62 19.17
CA ASN A 84 9.18 21.89 18.56
C ASN A 84 9.44 21.82 17.05
N ASN A 85 8.70 20.96 16.33
CA ASN A 85 8.75 20.91 14.88
C ASN A 85 7.47 21.53 14.34
N ASN A 86 7.57 22.74 13.79
CA ASN A 86 6.55 23.27 12.90
C ASN A 86 6.46 22.34 11.67
N ILE A 87 5.56 21.34 11.73
CA ILE A 87 5.33 20.43 10.61
C ILE A 87 4.83 21.27 9.44
N LYS A 88 5.62 21.35 8.38
CA LYS A 88 5.25 22.10 7.17
C LYS A 88 4.19 21.30 6.41
N LYS A 89 3.02 21.91 6.22
CA LYS A 89 1.90 21.33 5.47
C LYS A 89 1.38 22.29 4.41
N THR A 90 0.94 21.75 3.28
CA THR A 90 0.10 22.44 2.31
C THR A 90 -1.06 21.53 1.95
N ALA A 91 -2.25 22.08 1.75
CA ALA A 91 -3.42 21.32 1.30
C ALA A 91 -3.94 21.80 -0.05
N TYR A 92 -4.51 20.89 -0.82
CA TYR A 92 -5.11 21.08 -2.13
C TYR A 92 -6.44 20.34 -2.22
N LYS A 93 -7.38 20.85 -3.02
CA LYS A 93 -8.63 20.17 -3.33
C LYS A 93 -8.53 19.46 -4.69
N ILE A 94 -8.92 18.19 -4.72
CA ILE A 94 -9.01 17.36 -5.93
C ILE A 94 -10.38 16.68 -5.95
N GLY A 95 -11.32 17.27 -6.68
CA GLY A 95 -12.72 16.86 -6.61
C GLY A 95 -13.26 16.97 -5.18
N ASN A 96 -13.76 15.87 -4.62
CA ASN A 96 -14.23 15.82 -3.23
C ASN A 96 -13.11 15.51 -2.21
N THR A 97 -11.92 15.09 -2.64
CA THR A 97 -10.81 14.69 -1.76
C THR A 97 -9.88 15.87 -1.45
N THR A 98 -9.37 15.90 -0.23
CA THR A 98 -8.29 16.79 0.18
C THR A 98 -6.95 16.08 -0.01
N LEU A 99 -6.04 16.66 -0.80
CA LEU A 99 -4.66 16.22 -0.90
C LEU A 99 -3.79 17.09 0.02
N ILE A 100 -3.13 16.48 0.99
CA ILE A 100 -2.21 17.15 1.91
C ILE A 100 -0.78 16.75 1.56
N ILE A 101 0.11 17.72 1.44
CA ILE A 101 1.55 17.50 1.41
C ILE A 101 2.07 17.82 2.81
N SER A 102 2.73 16.86 3.46
CA SER A 102 3.26 17.01 4.81
C SER A 102 4.73 16.65 4.88
N MET A 103 5.56 17.55 5.41
CA MET A 103 6.96 17.24 5.72
C MET A 103 7.04 16.68 7.14
N ASP A 104 6.93 15.36 7.27
CA ASP A 104 6.74 14.68 8.54
C ASP A 104 7.27 13.23 8.50
N GLU A 105 7.04 12.49 9.58
CA GLU A 105 7.36 11.08 9.71
C GLU A 105 6.09 10.23 9.55
N ILE A 106 6.10 9.30 8.59
CA ILE A 106 4.87 8.58 8.23
C ILE A 106 4.38 7.63 9.33
N GLN A 107 5.27 7.12 10.20
CA GLN A 107 4.89 6.24 11.30
C GLN A 107 4.07 6.93 12.41
N SER A 108 4.05 8.27 12.43
CA SER A 108 3.19 9.07 13.31
C SER A 108 1.91 9.58 12.63
N SER A 109 1.63 9.12 11.41
CA SER A 109 0.42 9.52 10.67
C SER A 109 -0.84 8.98 11.34
N LYS A 110 -1.87 9.83 11.44
CA LYS A 110 -3.22 9.46 11.84
C LYS A 110 -4.05 9.25 10.59
N ALA A 111 -4.12 8.01 10.11
CA ALA A 111 -4.81 7.66 8.88
C ALA A 111 -5.26 6.21 8.92
N ASP A 112 -6.42 5.90 8.34
CA ASP A 112 -6.95 4.54 8.26
C ASP A 112 -5.94 3.59 7.62
N CYS A 113 -5.21 4.06 6.62
CA CYS A 113 -4.15 3.28 5.98
C CYS A 113 -2.87 4.08 5.76
N VAL A 114 -1.74 3.38 5.92
CA VAL A 114 -0.39 3.90 5.67
C VAL A 114 0.28 3.10 4.58
N ALA A 115 0.76 3.77 3.53
CA ALA A 115 1.51 3.15 2.45
C ALA A 115 2.97 3.59 2.42
N TYR A 116 3.88 2.62 2.35
CA TYR A 116 5.32 2.89 2.30
C TYR A 116 6.02 1.95 1.30
N ALA A 117 7.25 2.31 0.93
CA ALA A 117 8.09 1.49 0.06
C ALA A 117 8.64 0.26 0.83
N ALA A 118 8.16 -0.92 0.47
CA ALA A 118 8.59 -2.21 0.98
C ALA A 118 9.50 -2.94 -0.02
N ASN A 119 10.29 -3.88 0.49
CA ASN A 119 11.03 -4.83 -0.35
C ASN A 119 10.15 -6.01 -0.77
N PRO A 120 10.47 -6.68 -1.90
CA PRO A 120 9.68 -7.80 -2.43
C PRO A 120 9.58 -8.99 -1.47
N TYR A 121 10.45 -9.05 -0.45
CA TYR A 121 10.46 -10.10 0.57
C TYR A 121 9.46 -9.82 1.71
N LEU A 122 8.87 -8.62 1.77
CA LEU A 122 8.02 -8.12 2.85
C LEU A 122 8.68 -8.28 4.23
N GLN A 123 9.97 -7.95 4.31
CA GLN A 123 10.76 -8.00 5.54
C GLN A 123 11.11 -6.60 6.03
N SER A 124 11.53 -6.52 7.31
CA SER A 124 12.12 -5.29 7.85
C SER A 124 13.28 -4.82 6.97
N GLY A 125 13.45 -3.50 6.90
CA GLY A 125 14.48 -2.84 6.11
C GLY A 125 14.96 -1.56 6.77
N GLY A 126 15.76 -0.76 6.06
CA GLY A 126 16.22 0.55 6.52
C GLY A 126 15.27 1.70 6.16
N GLY A 127 15.58 2.90 6.65
CA GLY A 127 14.83 4.13 6.34
C GLY A 127 13.39 4.08 6.84
N THR A 128 12.45 4.60 6.06
CA THR A 128 11.01 4.61 6.37
C THR A 128 10.46 3.21 6.69
N ALA A 129 10.92 2.18 5.97
CA ALA A 129 10.51 0.81 6.24
C ALA A 129 10.89 0.38 7.65
N GLY A 130 12.11 0.69 8.10
CA GLY A 130 12.56 0.38 9.45
C GLY A 130 11.74 1.10 10.51
N HIS A 131 11.43 2.39 10.32
CA HIS A 131 10.59 3.14 11.25
C HIS A 131 9.17 2.55 11.38
N ILE A 132 8.54 2.20 10.25
CA ILE A 132 7.23 1.53 10.27
C ILE A 132 7.32 0.17 10.97
N TRP A 133 8.32 -0.66 10.65
CA TRP A 133 8.49 -1.97 11.28
C TRP A 133 8.72 -1.87 12.79
N ASN A 134 9.50 -0.90 13.26
CA ASN A 134 9.78 -0.69 14.68
C ASN A 134 8.50 -0.34 15.47
N VAL A 135 7.54 0.34 14.85
CA VAL A 135 6.26 0.68 15.49
C VAL A 135 5.25 -0.44 15.32
N ALA A 136 5.05 -0.94 14.10
CA ALA A 136 4.00 -1.88 13.76
C ALA A 136 4.27 -3.32 14.22
N ASN A 137 5.53 -3.73 14.38
CA ASN A 137 5.92 -5.10 14.69
C ASN A 137 6.37 -5.32 16.14
N LYS A 138 6.04 -4.43 17.08
CA LYS A 138 6.51 -4.48 18.50
C LYS A 138 6.30 -5.84 19.19
N ASP A 139 5.24 -6.55 18.87
CA ASP A 139 4.92 -7.87 19.43
C ASP A 139 4.87 -8.97 18.36
N ASN A 140 5.61 -8.75 17.26
CA ASN A 140 5.72 -9.67 16.14
C ASN A 140 4.40 -9.92 15.38
N ARG A 141 3.33 -9.12 15.63
CA ARG A 141 2.04 -9.23 14.94
C ARG A 141 2.18 -9.10 13.42
N LEU A 142 2.80 -8.01 12.98
CA LEU A 142 2.95 -7.71 11.55
C LEU A 142 3.69 -8.83 10.81
N LYS A 143 4.81 -9.31 11.35
CA LYS A 143 5.58 -10.41 10.77
C LYS A 143 4.77 -11.70 10.68
N LYS A 144 4.07 -12.09 11.76
CA LYS A 144 3.22 -13.30 11.77
C LYS A 144 2.11 -13.20 10.72
N GLU A 145 1.49 -12.03 10.57
CA GLU A 145 0.47 -11.80 9.56
C GLU A 145 1.04 -11.93 8.15
N ILE A 146 2.18 -11.29 7.86
CA ILE A 146 2.86 -11.39 6.56
C ILE A 146 3.22 -12.85 6.25
N ASP A 147 3.82 -13.56 7.20
CA ASP A 147 4.23 -14.94 7.01
C ASP A 147 3.04 -15.87 6.71
N LYS A 148 1.87 -15.59 7.31
CA LYS A 148 0.61 -16.33 7.11
C LYS A 148 -0.08 -15.96 5.79
N LYS A 149 -0.17 -14.67 5.46
CA LYS A 149 -0.99 -14.15 4.34
C LYS A 149 -0.28 -14.16 3.00
N TYR A 150 1.05 -14.01 3.00
CA TYR A 150 1.85 -13.85 1.77
C TYR A 150 2.94 -14.91 1.67
N PRO A 151 2.63 -16.16 1.25
CA PRO A 151 3.64 -17.20 1.10
C PRO A 151 4.73 -16.81 0.09
N LYS A 152 5.90 -17.45 0.19
CA LYS A 152 6.99 -17.22 -0.76
C LYS A 152 6.58 -17.77 -2.13
N ILE A 153 6.70 -16.93 -3.15
CA ILE A 153 6.39 -17.23 -4.55
C ILE A 153 7.61 -17.85 -5.24
N ARG A 154 8.77 -17.16 -5.17
CA ARG A 154 10.07 -17.59 -5.72
C ARG A 154 11.21 -16.92 -4.98
N ASN A 155 12.35 -17.58 -4.76
CA ASN A 155 13.55 -16.97 -4.17
C ASN A 155 13.30 -16.08 -2.94
N LYS A 156 12.34 -16.47 -2.08
CA LYS A 156 11.85 -15.72 -0.91
C LYS A 156 10.96 -14.50 -1.20
N VAL A 157 10.75 -14.10 -2.46
CA VAL A 157 9.79 -13.06 -2.86
C VAL A 157 8.39 -13.43 -2.36
N ARG A 158 7.73 -12.48 -1.71
CA ARG A 158 6.33 -12.60 -1.23
C ARG A 158 5.39 -11.65 -1.98
N CYS A 159 5.91 -10.56 -2.54
CA CYS A 159 5.15 -9.57 -3.31
C CYS A 159 6.00 -9.07 -4.48
N GLU A 160 5.42 -9.05 -5.69
CA GLU A 160 6.13 -8.65 -6.91
C GLU A 160 6.24 -7.13 -7.03
N THR A 161 7.28 -6.66 -7.71
CA THR A 161 7.43 -5.24 -8.06
C THR A 161 6.19 -4.72 -8.80
N GLY A 162 5.74 -3.52 -8.48
CA GLY A 162 4.49 -2.95 -9.02
C GLY A 162 3.24 -3.31 -8.20
N SER A 163 3.35 -4.23 -7.24
CA SER A 163 2.23 -4.71 -6.43
C SER A 163 2.23 -4.11 -5.02
N VAL A 164 1.10 -4.30 -4.32
CA VAL A 164 0.89 -3.87 -2.94
C VAL A 164 0.40 -5.07 -2.13
N ALA A 165 1.09 -5.39 -1.04
CA ALA A 165 0.58 -6.31 -0.02
C ALA A 165 -0.08 -5.52 1.11
N VAL A 166 -1.22 -6.00 1.60
CA VAL A 166 -2.03 -5.34 2.63
C VAL A 166 -2.03 -6.18 3.90
N THR A 167 -1.71 -5.56 5.02
CA THR A 167 -1.80 -6.15 6.36
C THR A 167 -2.63 -5.26 7.29
N SER A 168 -2.93 -5.73 8.50
CA SER A 168 -3.40 -4.87 9.58
C SER A 168 -2.36 -3.81 9.96
N GLY A 169 -2.77 -2.81 10.74
CA GLY A 169 -1.86 -1.82 11.35
C GLY A 169 -0.83 -2.39 12.32
N GLY A 170 -0.90 -3.70 12.63
CA GLY A 170 -0.06 -4.34 13.63
C GLY A 170 -0.24 -3.69 15.01
N SER A 171 0.82 -3.05 15.51
CA SER A 171 0.85 -2.31 16.77
C SER A 171 0.75 -0.78 16.60
N MET A 172 0.48 -0.27 15.40
CA MET A 172 0.25 1.17 15.18
C MET A 172 -1.14 1.58 15.71
N PRO A 173 -1.26 2.64 16.53
CA PRO A 173 -2.51 2.96 17.22
C PRO A 173 -3.60 3.53 16.30
N ASP A 174 -3.25 4.44 15.40
CA ASP A 174 -4.19 5.19 14.56
C ASP A 174 -4.27 4.65 13.12
N VAL A 175 -3.79 3.44 12.88
CA VAL A 175 -3.69 2.83 11.54
C VAL A 175 -4.39 1.49 11.53
N LYS A 176 -5.37 1.33 10.63
CA LYS A 176 -6.11 0.07 10.46
C LYS A 176 -5.37 -0.88 9.52
N TYR A 177 -4.73 -0.34 8.48
CA TYR A 177 -4.06 -1.13 7.45
C TYR A 177 -2.69 -0.57 7.06
N ILE A 178 -1.74 -1.46 6.80
CA ILE A 178 -0.44 -1.11 6.22
C ILE A 178 -0.37 -1.64 4.79
N PHE A 179 -0.03 -0.77 3.86
CA PHE A 179 0.18 -1.08 2.45
C PHE A 179 1.69 -1.15 2.17
N HIS A 180 2.16 -2.37 1.97
CA HIS A 180 3.54 -2.69 1.59
C HIS A 180 3.66 -2.60 0.07
N ALA A 181 3.88 -1.39 -0.45
CA ALA A 181 4.05 -1.16 -1.89
C ALA A 181 5.48 -1.52 -2.32
N VAL A 182 5.65 -2.33 -3.36
CA VAL A 182 6.98 -2.77 -3.83
C VAL A 182 7.37 -1.99 -5.10
N PRO A 183 8.09 -0.86 -4.98
CA PRO A 183 8.46 -0.02 -6.13
C PRO A 183 9.51 -0.68 -7.02
N PRO A 184 9.71 -0.18 -8.26
CA PRO A 184 10.85 -0.55 -9.09
C PRO A 184 12.20 -0.26 -8.42
N ASP A 185 13.22 -1.04 -8.77
CA ASP A 185 14.59 -0.85 -8.28
C ASP A 185 15.46 -0.15 -9.33
N ASN A 186 15.86 1.09 -9.04
CA ASN A 186 16.71 1.90 -9.91
C ASN A 186 18.16 2.01 -9.38
N ARG A 187 18.57 1.14 -8.45
CA ARG A 187 19.98 1.04 -8.02
C ARG A 187 20.84 0.43 -9.13
N LYS A 188 22.15 0.69 -9.10
CA LYS A 188 23.10 0.15 -10.10
C LYS A 188 23.09 -1.39 -10.16
N ASN A 189 23.01 -2.04 -9.00
CA ASN A 189 23.12 -3.50 -8.88
C ASN A 189 21.80 -4.19 -8.51
N GLY A 190 20.68 -3.45 -8.49
CA GLY A 190 19.35 -3.98 -8.17
C GLY A 190 19.29 -4.94 -6.97
N SER A 191 18.42 -5.93 -7.07
CA SER A 191 18.43 -7.15 -6.28
C SER A 191 18.36 -8.36 -7.20
N TYR A 192 18.60 -9.57 -6.67
CA TYR A 192 18.49 -10.80 -7.46
C TYR A 192 17.12 -10.94 -8.16
N ASP A 193 16.05 -10.47 -7.52
CA ASP A 193 14.68 -10.64 -8.00
C ASP A 193 14.07 -9.41 -8.68
N CYS A 194 14.77 -8.27 -8.64
CA CYS A 194 14.38 -7.03 -9.32
C CYS A 194 15.64 -6.41 -9.96
N PRO A 195 15.76 -6.46 -11.30
CA PRO A 195 16.91 -5.86 -11.98
C PRO A 195 16.99 -4.38 -11.63
N GLY A 196 18.21 -3.90 -11.41
CA GLY A 196 18.48 -2.49 -11.18
C GLY A 196 18.32 -1.67 -12.47
N ARG A 197 18.29 -0.34 -12.34
CA ARG A 197 18.23 0.61 -13.47
C ARG A 197 17.02 0.44 -14.40
N ILE A 198 15.89 -0.01 -13.88
CA ILE A 198 14.69 -0.23 -14.70
C ILE A 198 13.81 1.00 -14.89
N TRP A 199 14.18 2.16 -14.33
CA TRP A 199 13.30 3.34 -14.36
C TRP A 199 12.86 3.72 -15.78
N GLU A 200 13.80 3.79 -16.74
CA GLU A 200 13.53 4.16 -18.13
C GLU A 200 12.87 3.04 -18.97
N ASN A 201 12.81 1.82 -18.44
CA ASN A 201 12.10 0.70 -19.06
C ASN A 201 10.69 0.62 -18.43
N ASP A 202 10.35 -0.50 -17.80
CA ASP A 202 9.05 -0.72 -17.16
C ASP A 202 8.89 0.01 -15.81
N GLY A 203 9.95 0.64 -15.30
CA GLY A 203 9.98 1.17 -13.94
C GLY A 203 8.95 2.27 -13.68
N GLN A 204 8.78 3.21 -14.61
CA GLN A 204 7.75 4.25 -14.49
C GLN A 204 6.33 3.65 -14.44
N LEU A 205 6.05 2.63 -15.25
CA LEU A 205 4.78 1.90 -15.24
C LEU A 205 4.59 1.12 -13.93
N LEU A 206 5.62 0.42 -13.46
CA LEU A 206 5.56 -0.32 -12.18
C LEU A 206 5.36 0.63 -10.99
N PHE A 207 5.97 1.81 -11.04
CA PHE A 207 5.78 2.84 -10.03
C PHE A 207 4.34 3.38 -10.05
N SER A 208 3.77 3.68 -11.22
CA SER A 208 2.38 4.13 -11.32
C SER A 208 1.39 3.07 -10.84
N LEU A 209 1.65 1.79 -11.15
CA LEU A 209 0.89 0.65 -10.63
C LEU A 209 0.93 0.56 -9.10
N CYS A 210 2.09 0.78 -8.46
CA CYS A 210 2.17 0.82 -7.00
C CYS A 210 1.25 1.90 -6.41
N CYS A 211 1.29 3.10 -6.98
CA CYS A 211 0.48 4.24 -6.54
C CYS A 211 -1.00 3.95 -6.73
N LEU A 212 -1.38 3.48 -7.92
CA LEU A 212 -2.76 3.14 -8.27
C LEU A 212 -3.31 2.02 -7.38
N ASN A 213 -2.53 0.96 -7.17
CA ASN A 213 -2.93 -0.15 -6.32
C ASN A 213 -3.17 0.29 -4.88
N CYS A 214 -2.38 1.21 -4.32
CA CYS A 214 -2.65 1.76 -2.99
C CYS A 214 -4.00 2.48 -2.92
N LEU A 215 -4.33 3.29 -3.94
CA LEU A 215 -5.62 4.01 -4.00
C LEU A 215 -6.81 3.07 -4.15
N ILE A 216 -6.64 2.02 -4.97
CA ILE A 216 -7.64 0.96 -5.16
C ILE A 216 -7.86 0.18 -3.87
N GLU A 217 -6.80 -0.26 -3.18
CA GLU A 217 -6.92 -1.02 -1.92
C GLU A 217 -7.54 -0.16 -0.82
N ALA A 218 -7.16 1.12 -0.70
CA ALA A 218 -7.83 2.06 0.24
C ALA A 218 -9.34 2.14 -0.02
N THR A 219 -9.74 2.20 -1.30
CA THR A 219 -11.15 2.27 -1.67
C THR A 219 -11.89 0.97 -1.37
N LYS A 220 -11.30 -0.20 -1.68
CA LYS A 220 -11.88 -1.52 -1.40
C LYS A 220 -12.07 -1.77 0.10
N LEU A 221 -11.18 -1.24 0.92
CA LEU A 221 -11.23 -1.35 2.38
C LEU A 221 -12.09 -0.25 3.03
N GLU A 222 -12.75 0.58 2.22
CA GLU A 222 -13.60 1.70 2.64
C GLU A 222 -12.88 2.70 3.56
N CYS A 223 -11.56 2.84 3.39
CA CYS A 223 -10.76 3.82 4.11
C CYS A 223 -11.16 5.25 3.72
N LYS A 224 -11.20 6.14 4.71
CA LYS A 224 -11.42 7.58 4.52
C LYS A 224 -10.12 8.35 4.34
N THR A 225 -9.06 7.88 4.96
CA THR A 225 -7.77 8.58 5.03
C THR A 225 -6.63 7.64 4.61
N LEU A 226 -5.80 8.10 3.68
CA LEU A 226 -4.58 7.40 3.24
C LEU A 226 -3.36 8.31 3.43
N ALA A 227 -2.40 7.89 4.24
CA ALA A 227 -1.08 8.52 4.29
C ALA A 227 -0.08 7.69 3.50
N MET A 228 0.66 8.29 2.57
CA MET A 228 1.63 7.57 1.74
C MET A 228 2.92 8.33 1.53
N CYS A 229 4.05 7.61 1.48
CA CYS A 229 5.32 8.18 1.03
C CYS A 229 5.41 8.20 -0.50
N ILE A 230 6.33 9.01 -1.03
CA ILE A 230 6.77 8.86 -2.41
C ILE A 230 7.61 7.58 -2.48
N PHE A 231 7.15 6.57 -3.23
CA PHE A 231 7.83 5.28 -3.27
C PHE A 231 9.16 5.36 -4.02
N GLY A 232 10.12 4.54 -3.62
CA GLY A 232 11.34 4.30 -4.39
C GLY A 232 12.38 5.44 -4.48
N ILE A 233 12.04 6.70 -4.16
CA ILE A 233 12.96 7.84 -4.26
C ILE A 233 14.09 7.88 -3.21
N GLY A 234 14.07 6.93 -2.27
CA GLY A 234 15.13 6.73 -1.28
C GLY A 234 16.09 5.62 -1.71
N ILE A 235 16.11 4.51 -0.95
CA ILE A 235 17.03 3.38 -1.18
C ILE A 235 16.95 2.83 -2.61
N TYR A 236 15.76 2.79 -3.22
CA TYR A 236 15.59 2.26 -4.59
C TYR A 236 16.06 3.21 -5.70
N ASN A 237 16.50 4.43 -5.34
CA ASN A 237 17.12 5.39 -6.26
C ASN A 237 16.26 5.80 -7.46
N CYS A 238 14.92 5.77 -7.34
CA CYS A 238 14.04 6.33 -8.35
C CYS A 238 14.24 7.86 -8.43
N PRO A 239 14.28 8.46 -9.63
CA PRO A 239 14.45 9.90 -9.77
C PRO A 239 13.24 10.64 -9.20
N SER A 240 13.50 11.59 -8.30
CA SER A 240 12.47 12.24 -7.49
C SER A 240 11.43 13.00 -8.31
N GLU A 241 11.86 13.85 -9.25
CA GLU A 241 10.95 14.69 -10.05
C GLU A 241 10.00 13.84 -10.93
N PRO A 242 10.50 12.87 -11.74
CA PRO A 242 9.62 11.96 -12.48
C PRO A 242 8.67 11.16 -11.58
N ALA A 243 9.15 10.63 -10.45
CA ALA A 243 8.32 9.86 -9.53
C ALA A 243 7.19 10.71 -8.91
N ILE A 244 7.49 11.95 -8.51
CA ILE A 244 6.48 12.88 -7.98
C ILE A 244 5.45 13.21 -9.05
N LYS A 245 5.89 13.49 -10.28
CA LYS A 245 4.99 13.77 -11.40
C LYS A 245 4.02 12.61 -11.63
N ILE A 246 4.54 11.39 -11.76
CA ILE A 246 3.71 10.18 -11.96
C ILE A 246 2.76 9.96 -10.77
N LEU A 247 3.20 10.18 -9.54
CA LEU A 247 2.37 10.04 -8.34
C LEU A 247 1.16 10.98 -8.39
N ILE A 248 1.41 12.26 -8.66
CA ILE A 248 0.35 13.28 -8.72
C ILE A 248 -0.60 13.03 -9.90
N GLU A 249 -0.09 12.72 -11.09
CA GLU A 249 -0.90 12.34 -12.25
C GLU A 249 -1.77 11.11 -11.94
N THR A 250 -1.21 10.11 -11.27
CA THR A 250 -1.95 8.89 -10.87
C THR A 250 -3.10 9.24 -9.91
N ILE A 251 -2.86 10.09 -8.91
CA ILE A 251 -3.91 10.53 -7.96
C ILE A 251 -5.00 11.32 -8.70
N LYS A 252 -4.62 12.24 -9.58
CA LYS A 252 -5.54 13.02 -10.41
C LYS A 252 -6.45 12.12 -11.24
N ASN A 253 -5.84 11.24 -12.02
CA ASN A 253 -6.54 10.32 -12.91
C ASN A 253 -7.44 9.37 -12.13
N PHE A 254 -6.97 8.85 -10.99
CA PHE A 254 -7.78 8.02 -10.11
C PHE A 254 -9.03 8.77 -9.61
N LYS A 255 -8.87 10.01 -9.11
CA LYS A 255 -10.00 10.78 -8.59
C LYS A 255 -10.97 11.24 -9.68
N MET A 256 -10.52 11.47 -10.90
CA MET A 256 -11.39 11.75 -12.05
C MET A 256 -12.24 10.55 -12.45
N ASN A 257 -11.67 9.33 -12.39
CA ASN A 257 -12.36 8.10 -12.81
C ASN A 257 -13.17 7.43 -11.67
N HIS A 258 -12.84 7.73 -10.40
CA HIS A 258 -13.49 7.16 -9.22
C HIS A 258 -14.04 8.27 -8.32
N THR A 259 -15.01 9.04 -8.81
CA THR A 259 -15.59 10.19 -8.08
C THR A 259 -16.41 9.79 -6.85
N LYS A 260 -16.99 8.58 -6.86
CA LYS A 260 -17.79 8.03 -5.75
C LYS A 260 -16.96 6.98 -4.98
N ASN A 261 -16.05 7.45 -4.13
CA ASN A 261 -15.39 6.61 -3.14
C ASN A 261 -15.30 7.32 -1.79
N ASN A 262 -15.04 6.54 -0.74
CA ASN A 262 -14.98 7.01 0.65
C ASN A 262 -13.67 7.74 0.98
N LEU A 263 -12.71 7.82 0.05
CA LEU A 263 -11.38 8.37 0.29
C LEU A 263 -11.45 9.91 0.31
N GLU A 264 -11.67 10.46 1.51
CA GLU A 264 -11.85 11.88 1.80
C GLU A 264 -10.51 12.64 1.84
N GLU A 265 -9.43 11.98 2.28
CA GLU A 265 -8.10 12.60 2.42
C GLU A 265 -6.98 11.68 1.94
N ILE A 266 -6.05 12.25 1.17
CA ILE A 266 -4.77 11.64 0.82
C ILE A 266 -3.66 12.54 1.34
N THR A 267 -2.79 12.02 2.20
CA THR A 267 -1.62 12.74 2.70
C THR A 267 -0.34 12.17 2.10
N ILE A 268 0.39 12.98 1.33
CA ILE A 268 1.73 12.64 0.83
C ILE A 268 2.76 13.12 1.85
N VAL A 269 3.43 12.16 2.48
CA VAL A 269 4.42 12.42 3.54
C VAL A 269 5.82 12.41 2.95
N THR A 270 6.54 13.53 3.06
CA THR A 270 7.97 13.63 2.74
C THR A 270 8.80 13.60 4.02
N TYR A 271 9.73 12.65 4.12
CA TYR A 271 10.60 12.54 5.29
C TYR A 271 11.63 13.67 5.32
N ARG A 272 11.33 14.77 6.04
CA ARG A 272 12.21 15.93 6.28
C ARG A 272 12.96 16.43 5.03
N ASN A 273 12.31 16.35 3.86
CA ASN A 273 12.95 16.68 2.58
C ASN A 273 12.24 17.88 1.94
N GLU A 274 12.82 19.06 2.15
CA GLU A 274 12.24 20.30 1.65
C GLU A 274 12.24 20.37 0.12
N LYS A 275 13.25 19.81 -0.56
CA LYS A 275 13.29 19.77 -2.03
C LYS A 275 12.08 19.02 -2.58
N ASN A 276 11.81 17.82 -2.07
CA ASN A 276 10.67 17.01 -2.51
C ASN A 276 9.33 17.66 -2.14
N PHE A 277 9.24 18.32 -0.98
CA PHE A 277 8.08 19.12 -0.61
C PHE A 277 7.80 20.22 -1.65
N ARG A 278 8.84 20.98 -2.05
CA ARG A 278 8.71 22.06 -3.04
C ARG A 278 8.33 21.52 -4.43
N ILE A 279 8.90 20.38 -4.84
CA ILE A 279 8.53 19.74 -6.11
C ILE A 279 7.06 19.31 -6.07
N LEU A 280 6.59 18.63 -5.01
CA LEU A 280 5.18 18.27 -4.86
C LEU A 280 4.26 19.49 -4.90
N ASP A 281 4.60 20.56 -4.17
CA ASP A 281 3.79 21.79 -4.12
C ASP A 281 3.67 22.43 -5.50
N LYS A 282 4.79 22.50 -6.24
CA LYS A 282 4.83 23.01 -7.62
C LYS A 282 4.02 22.12 -8.57
N THR A 283 4.21 20.80 -8.53
CA THR A 283 3.49 19.86 -9.40
C THR A 283 1.98 19.91 -9.16
N CYS A 284 1.52 20.06 -7.91
CA CYS A 284 0.09 20.23 -7.62
C CYS A 284 -0.48 21.53 -8.23
N GLN A 285 0.29 22.61 -8.25
CA GLN A 285 -0.11 23.88 -8.87
C GLN A 285 -0.16 23.77 -10.39
N GLU A 286 0.84 23.13 -11.00
CA GLU A 286 0.90 22.88 -12.45
C GLU A 286 -0.25 21.99 -12.94
N GLU A 287 -0.67 21.03 -12.13
CA GLU A 287 -1.82 20.15 -12.42
C GLU A 287 -3.19 20.83 -12.20
N GLY A 288 -3.20 22.08 -11.73
CA GLY A 288 -4.38 22.90 -11.57
C GLY A 288 -5.18 22.62 -10.29
N PHE A 289 -4.59 22.00 -9.28
CA PHE A 289 -5.30 21.75 -8.02
C PHE A 289 -5.53 23.03 -7.24
N SER A 290 -6.73 23.20 -6.68
CA SER A 290 -7.07 24.39 -5.91
C SER A 290 -6.42 24.33 -4.53
N LYS A 291 -5.47 25.23 -4.26
CA LYS A 291 -4.81 25.32 -2.95
C LYS A 291 -5.81 25.72 -1.86
N ILE A 292 -5.80 25.00 -0.75
CA ILE A 292 -6.62 25.28 0.43
C ILE A 292 -5.74 26.03 1.42
N LEU A 293 -6.18 27.19 1.89
CA LEU A 293 -5.50 27.92 2.95
C LEU A 293 -5.61 27.11 4.24
N THR A 294 -4.50 26.50 4.68
CA THR A 294 -4.40 25.90 6.01
C THR A 294 -4.30 27.04 7.02
N LYS A 295 -5.27 27.13 7.93
CA LYS A 295 -5.24 28.05 9.08
C LYS A 295 -4.15 27.66 10.07
#